data_AF-A0A935F8C4-F1
#
_entry.id   AF-A0A935F8C4-F1
#
_cell.length_a   1.000
_cell.length_b   1.000
_cell.length_c   1.000
_cell.angle_alpha   90.00
_cell.angle_beta   90.00
_cell.angle_gamma   90.00
#
_symmetry.space_group_name_H-M   'P 1'
#
loop_
_entity.id
_entity.type
_entity.pdbx_description
1 polymer ?
#
loop_
_entity_poly.entity_id
_entity_poly.type
_entity_poly.pdbx_seq_one_letter_code
_entity_poly.pdbx_strand_id
1 'polypeptide(L)'
;MQELASTLFAWRLVKLVLEVCLLALAGQGIASLLIRASGADPQQNFFHRVLRTVSSPFTWIVRRITPPFIADRHVPLATFALLAVAYAAVLFTIADTCIRHGLTVAQCMEVR
;
A
#
# COMPACT_ATOMS: atom_id res chain seq x y z
N MET A 1 1.22 -22.26 19.68
CA MET A 1 2.06 -22.12 18.48
C MET A 1 1.21 -22.05 17.21
N GLN A 2 0.25 -22.96 16.98
CA GLN A 2 -0.63 -22.92 15.79
C GLN A 2 -1.42 -21.61 15.62
N GLU A 3 -2.05 -21.11 16.69
CA GLU A 3 -2.79 -19.84 16.71
C GLU A 3 -1.89 -18.63 16.35
N LEU A 4 -0.68 -18.59 16.92
CA LEU A 4 0.31 -17.55 16.63
C LEU A 4 0.73 -17.57 15.15
N ALA A 5 1.00 -18.75 14.60
CA ALA A 5 1.41 -18.88 13.20
C ALA A 5 0.29 -18.43 12.24
N SER A 6 -0.96 -18.83 12.52
CA SER A 6 -2.11 -18.44 11.69
C SER A 6 -2.40 -16.94 11.70
N THR A 7 -2.34 -16.31 12.88
CA THR A 7 -2.54 -14.85 13.03
C THR A 7 -1.42 -14.06 12.36
N LEU A 8 -0.16 -14.45 12.55
CA LEU A 8 0.98 -13.81 11.88
C LEU A 8 0.92 -13.98 10.36
N PHE A 9 0.51 -15.15 9.87
CA PHE A 9 0.34 -15.38 8.43
C PHE A 9 -0.71 -14.44 7.83
N ALA A 10 -1.87 -14.30 8.48
CA ALA A 10 -2.92 -13.39 8.03
C ALA A 10 -2.43 -11.93 7.98
N TRP A 11 -1.76 -11.45 9.04
CA TRP A 11 -1.23 -10.08 9.08
C TRP A 11 -0.12 -9.85 8.05
N ARG A 12 0.77 -10.83 7.83
CA ARG A 12 1.82 -10.74 6.80
C ARG A 12 1.22 -10.69 5.39
N LEU A 13 0.14 -11.43 5.14
CA LEU A 13 -0.57 -11.40 3.86
C LEU A 13 -1.21 -10.02 3.61
N VAL A 14 -1.86 -9.45 4.63
CA VAL A 14 -2.39 -8.07 4.56
C VAL A 14 -1.28 -7.06 4.31
N LYS A 15 -0.16 -7.16 5.03
CA LYS A 15 1.02 -6.30 4.85
C LYS A 15 1.54 -6.37 3.41
N LEU A 16 1.69 -7.57 2.86
CA LEU A 16 2.18 -7.80 1.50
C LEU A 16 1.28 -7.11 0.46
N VAL A 17 -0.04 -7.27 0.61
CA VAL A 17 -1.01 -6.62 -0.29
C VAL A 17 -0.88 -5.09 -0.21
N LEU A 18 -0.78 -4.53 1.00
CA LEU A 18 -0.60 -3.08 1.19
C LEU A 18 0.72 -2.59 0.56
N GLU A 19 1.80 -3.34 0.69
CA GLU A 19 3.12 -2.99 0.15
C GLU A 19 3.13 -2.99 -1.38
N VAL A 20 2.52 -4.00 -2.01
CA VAL A 20 2.35 -4.04 -3.48
C VAL A 20 1.51 -2.84 -3.96
N CYS A 21 0.46 -2.47 -3.23
CA CYS A 21 -0.36 -1.30 -3.56
C CYS A 21 0.42 0.00 -3.45
N LEU A 22 1.20 0.16 -2.38
CA LEU A 22 2.04 1.34 -2.17
C LEU A 22 3.07 1.48 -3.29
N LEU A 23 3.74 0.39 -3.67
CA LEU A 23 4.70 0.38 -4.78
C LEU A 23 4.05 0.69 -6.12
N ALA A 24 2.85 0.16 -6.39
CA ALA A 24 2.11 0.45 -7.62
C ALA A 24 1.72 1.94 -7.72
N LEU A 25 1.21 2.53 -6.64
CA LEU A 25 0.86 3.95 -6.57
C LEU A 25 2.11 4.85 -6.66
N ALA A 26 3.19 4.48 -5.97
CA ALA A 26 4.47 5.20 -6.05
C ALA A 26 5.02 5.16 -7.48
N GLY A 27 5.01 3.99 -8.13
CA GLY A 27 5.41 3.83 -9.53
C GLY A 27 4.57 4.67 -10.48
N GLN A 28 3.26 4.74 -10.28
CA GLN A 28 2.38 5.59 -11.09
C GLN A 28 2.68 7.08 -10.89
N GLY A 29 2.91 7.50 -9.64
CA GLY A 29 3.32 8.86 -9.29
C GLY A 29 4.62 9.25 -9.98
N ILE A 30 5.67 8.44 -9.82
CA ILE A 30 6.99 8.66 -10.43
C ILE A 30 6.88 8.70 -11.96
N ALA A 31 6.21 7.72 -12.58
CA ALA A 31 6.02 7.69 -14.02
C ALA A 31 5.27 8.94 -14.52
N SER A 32 4.23 9.39 -13.81
CA SER A 32 3.47 10.58 -14.20
C SER A 32 4.31 11.87 -14.12
N LEU A 33 5.23 11.96 -13.15
CA LEU A 33 6.14 13.09 -13.01
C LEU A 33 7.20 13.09 -14.11
N LEU A 34 7.81 11.94 -14.40
CA LEU A 34 8.82 11.80 -15.45
C LEU A 34 8.25 12.09 -16.84
N ILE A 35 7.05 11.59 -17.15
CA ILE A 35 6.40 11.83 -18.45
C ILE A 35 6.00 13.31 -18.60
N ARG A 36 5.53 13.94 -17.51
CA ARG A 36 5.27 15.39 -17.51
C ARG A 36 6.55 16.20 -17.69
N ALA A 37 7.65 15.79 -17.07
CA ALA A 37 8.95 16.43 -17.23
C ALA A 37 9.51 16.30 -18.65
N SER A 38 9.18 15.22 -19.37
CA SER A 38 9.53 15.04 -20.78
C SER A 38 8.55 15.72 -21.76
N GLY A 39 7.57 16.48 -21.28
CA GLY A 39 6.61 17.21 -22.12
C GLY A 39 5.64 16.32 -22.91
N ALA A 40 5.57 15.02 -22.60
CA ALA A 40 4.69 14.08 -23.27
C ALA A 40 3.40 13.88 -22.47
N ASP A 41 2.32 13.51 -23.15
CA ASP A 41 1.05 13.26 -22.48
C ASP A 41 1.07 11.87 -21.80
N PRO A 42 0.86 11.76 -20.47
CA PRO A 42 0.82 10.48 -19.76
C PRO A 42 -0.23 9.50 -20.29
N GLN A 43 -1.21 9.95 -21.08
CA GLN A 43 -2.23 9.09 -21.66
C GLN A 43 -1.75 8.23 -22.84
N GLN A 44 -0.68 8.66 -23.51
CA GLN A 44 -0.13 7.93 -24.67
C GLN A 44 0.86 6.82 -24.26
N ASN A 45 1.32 6.80 -23.02
CA ASN A 45 2.30 5.82 -22.55
C ASN A 45 1.62 4.54 -22.05
N PHE A 46 1.89 3.42 -22.74
CA PHE A 46 1.39 2.09 -22.39
C PHE A 46 1.71 1.69 -20.95
N PHE A 47 2.93 1.98 -20.48
CA PHE A 47 3.36 1.62 -19.12
C PHE A 47 2.51 2.36 -18.07
N HIS A 48 2.33 3.68 -18.24
CA HIS A 48 1.50 4.47 -17.33
C HIS A 48 0.02 4.02 -17.36
N ARG A 49 -0.49 3.58 -18.52
CA ARG A 49 -1.84 3.01 -18.62
C ARG A 49 -1.97 1.69 -17.85
N VAL A 50 -0.99 0.79 -17.93
CA VAL A 50 -0.98 -0.46 -17.16
C VAL A 50 -0.97 -0.18 -15.66
N LEU A 51 -0.07 0.70 -15.19
CA LEU A 51 -0.03 1.07 -13.78
C LEU A 51 -1.36 1.70 -13.32
N ARG A 52 -1.96 2.57 -14.14
CA ARG A 52 -3.27 3.15 -13.84
C ARG A 52 -4.37 2.10 -13.75
N THR A 53 -4.38 1.08 -14.60
CA THR A 53 -5.34 -0.03 -14.55
C THR A 53 -5.18 -0.84 -13.26
N VAL A 54 -3.94 -1.13 -12.86
CA VAL A 54 -3.65 -1.86 -11.62
C VAL A 54 -4.04 -1.04 -10.38
N SER A 55 -3.79 0.26 -10.38
CA SER A 55 -4.13 1.17 -9.27
C SER A 55 -5.61 1.58 -9.23
N SER A 56 -6.33 1.45 -10.33
CA SER A 56 -7.75 1.82 -10.50
C SER A 56 -8.67 1.26 -9.39
N PRO A 57 -8.73 -0.07 -9.14
CA PRO A 57 -9.62 -0.63 -8.12
C PRO A 57 -9.33 -0.08 -6.72
N PHE A 58 -8.06 0.20 -6.40
CA PHE A 58 -7.67 0.72 -5.10
C PHE A 58 -8.03 2.20 -4.93
N THR A 59 -7.80 3.02 -5.96
CA THR A 59 -8.27 4.41 -5.94
C THR A 59 -9.79 4.50 -5.85
N TRP A 60 -10.52 3.53 -6.41
CA TRP A 60 -11.99 3.44 -6.27
C TRP A 60 -12.41 3.10 -4.83
N ILE A 61 -11.75 2.14 -4.18
CA ILE A 61 -12.02 1.80 -2.77
C ILE A 61 -11.75 3.00 -1.87
N VAL A 62 -10.59 3.65 -2.03
CA VAL A 62 -10.24 4.80 -1.18
C VAL A 62 -11.17 5.98 -1.45
N ARG A 63 -11.55 6.27 -2.70
CA ARG A 63 -12.51 7.33 -3.04
C ARG A 63 -13.90 7.10 -2.42
N ARG A 64 -14.25 5.86 -2.08
CA ARG A 64 -15.47 5.54 -1.33
C ARG A 64 -15.37 5.89 0.16
N ILE A 65 -14.17 5.84 0.71
CA ILE A 65 -13.86 6.13 2.12
C ILE A 65 -13.50 7.61 2.30
N THR A 66 -12.89 8.24 1.30
CA THR A 66 -12.52 9.66 1.35
C THR A 66 -13.68 10.56 0.92
N PRO A 67 -13.96 11.65 1.65
CA PRO A 67 -15.05 12.57 1.32
C PRO A 67 -14.80 13.29 -0.02
N PRO A 68 -15.86 13.70 -0.73
CA PRO A 68 -15.79 14.32 -2.06
C PRO A 68 -15.12 15.71 -2.08
N PHE A 69 -14.71 16.23 -0.92
CA PHE A 69 -14.07 17.54 -0.77
C PHE A 69 -12.64 17.58 -1.36
N ILE A 70 -12.02 16.42 -1.61
CA ILE A 70 -10.66 16.32 -2.13
C ILE A 70 -10.72 16.34 -3.66
N ALA A 71 -10.17 17.40 -4.26
CA ALA A 71 -10.05 17.49 -5.72
C ALA A 71 -9.39 16.23 -6.31
N ASP A 72 -9.97 15.67 -7.38
CA ASP A 72 -9.58 14.38 -7.99
C ASP A 72 -8.07 14.25 -8.32
N ARG A 73 -7.36 15.39 -8.45
CA ARG A 73 -5.92 15.46 -8.64
C ARG A 73 -5.08 14.98 -7.43
N HIS A 74 -5.61 15.09 -6.21
CA HIS A 74 -4.91 14.73 -4.97
C HIS A 74 -5.35 13.38 -4.41
N VAL A 75 -6.42 12.79 -4.94
CA VAL A 75 -6.93 11.47 -4.53
C VAL A 75 -5.86 10.37 -4.58
N PRO A 76 -4.96 10.28 -5.58
CA PRO A 76 -3.90 9.27 -5.59
C PRO A 76 -2.89 9.44 -4.44
N LEU A 77 -2.58 10.68 -4.08
CA LEU A 77 -1.62 11.00 -3.01
C LEU A 77 -2.25 10.75 -1.63
N ALA A 78 -3.53 11.10 -1.47
CA ALA A 78 -4.31 10.76 -0.27
C ALA A 78 -4.44 9.23 -0.10
N THR A 79 -4.68 8.50 -1.20
CA THR A 79 -4.70 7.03 -1.23
C THR A 79 -3.37 6.45 -0.79
N PHE A 80 -2.25 6.97 -1.31
CA PHE A 80 -0.92 6.56 -0.88
C PHE A 80 -0.70 6.82 0.62
N ALA A 81 -1.01 8.01 1.11
CA ALA A 81 -0.84 8.36 2.52
C ALA A 81 -1.68 7.45 3.44
N LEU A 82 -2.95 7.18 3.08
CA LEU A 82 -3.83 6.33 3.87
C LEU A 82 -3.35 4.88 3.89
N LEU A 83 -2.91 4.34 2.74
CA LEU A 83 -2.32 3.02 2.65
C LEU A 83 -1.00 2.92 3.43
N ALA A 84 -0.18 3.97 3.44
CA ALA A 84 1.06 4.02 4.20
C ALA A 84 0.81 3.98 5.72
N VAL A 85 -0.20 4.72 6.18
CA VAL A 85 -0.65 4.66 7.59
C VAL A 85 -1.19 3.27 7.92
N ALA A 86 -2.01 2.68 7.04
CA ALA A 86 -2.52 1.32 7.23
C ALA A 86 -1.38 0.29 7.30
N TYR A 87 -0.37 0.41 6.43
CA TYR A 87 0.82 -0.44 6.45
C TYR A 87 1.59 -0.31 7.77
N ALA A 88 1.80 0.93 8.24
CA ALA A 88 2.45 1.16 9.53
C ALA A 88 1.65 0.56 10.68
N ALA A 89 0.32 0.72 10.68
CA ALA A 89 -0.56 0.11 11.68
C ALA A 89 -0.41 -1.42 11.69
N VAL A 90 -0.42 -2.07 10.53
CA VAL A 90 -0.20 -3.54 10.41
C VAL A 90 1.20 -3.93 10.91
N LEU A 91 2.22 -3.12 10.66
CA LEU A 91 3.56 -3.38 11.18
C LEU A 91 3.57 -3.35 12.73
N PHE A 92 2.88 -2.36 13.32
CA PHE A 92 2.75 -2.27 14.77
C PHE A 92 1.92 -3.42 15.36
N THR A 93 0.83 -3.86 14.70
CA THR A 93 0.04 -5.00 15.19
C THR A 93 0.83 -6.31 15.18
N ILE A 94 1.66 -6.52 14.15
CA ILE A 94 2.58 -7.68 14.12
C ILE A 94 3.56 -7.60 15.29
N ALA A 95 4.21 -6.45 15.49
CA ALA A 95 5.17 -6.26 16.59
C ALA A 95 4.52 -6.47 17.98
N ASP A 96 3.34 -5.88 18.20
CA ASP A 96 2.56 -6.05 19.44
C ASP A 96 2.17 -7.52 19.67
N THR A 97 1.75 -8.21 18.62
CA THR A 97 1.44 -9.66 18.70
C THR A 97 2.68 -10.46 19.11
N CYS A 98 3.84 -10.19 18.53
CA CYS A 98 5.09 -10.87 18.90
C CYS A 98 5.47 -10.63 20.37
N ILE A 99 5.37 -9.38 20.84
CA ILE A 99 5.71 -9.00 22.22
C ILE A 99 4.74 -9.64 23.22
N ARG A 100 3.43 -9.68 22.92
CA ARG A 100 2.42 -10.35 23.77
C ARG A 100 2.69 -11.83 23.98
N HIS A 101 3.33 -12.47 23.01
CA HIS A 101 3.71 -13.88 23.09
C HIS A 101 5.13 -14.11 23.63
N GLY A 102 5.78 -13.07 24.16
CA GLY A 102 7.10 -13.17 24.80
C GLY A 102 8.28 -13.32 23.83
N LEU A 103 8.06 -13.08 22.53
CA LEU A 103 9.11 -13.14 21.52
C LEU A 103 9.71 -11.75 21.31
N THR A 104 11.03 -11.69 21.10
CA THR A 104 11.64 -10.46 20.57
C THR A 104 11.27 -10.28 19.11
N VAL A 105 11.22 -9.01 18.64
CA VAL A 105 10.89 -8.69 17.24
C VAL A 105 11.83 -9.42 16.26
N ALA A 106 13.11 -9.57 16.61
CA ALA A 106 14.08 -10.29 15.82
C ALA A 106 13.72 -11.78 15.65
N GLN A 107 13.40 -12.47 16.76
CA GLN A 107 13.00 -13.88 16.72
C GLN A 107 11.69 -14.09 15.96
N CYS A 108 10.77 -13.13 16.02
CA CYS A 108 9.49 -13.22 15.32
C CYS A 108 9.63 -13.10 13.79
N MET A 109 10.73 -12.49 13.29
CA MET A 109 11.02 -12.48 11.85
C MET A 109 11.50 -13.83 11.33
N GLU A 110 12.17 -14.62 12.19
CA GLU A 110 12.66 -15.98 11.90
C GLU A 110 11.53 -17.02 11.81
N VAL A 111 10.42 -16.78 12.52
CA VAL A 111 9.22 -17.62 12.47
C VAL A 111 8.50 -17.37 11.15
N ARG A 112 8.89 -18.12 10.13
CA ARG A 112 8.23 -18.20 8.81
C ARG A 112 7.29 -19.40 8.76
#